data_AF-A0A383BRM4-F1
#
_entry.id   AF-A0A383BRM4-F1
#
_cell.length_a   1.000
_cell.length_b   1.000
_cell.length_c   1.000
_cell.angle_alpha   90.00
_cell.angle_beta   90.00
_cell.angle_gamma   90.00
#
_symmetry.space_group_name_H-M   'P 1'
#
loop_
_entity.id
_entity.type
_entity.pdbx_description
1 polymer ?
#
loop_
_entity_poly.entity_id
_entity_poly.type
_entity_poly.pdbx_seq_one_letter_code
_entity_poly.pdbx_strand_id
1 'polypeptide(L)'
;DTDTVQWEIFERAFLADPDDLGPPSDLYVVGDPKQAIYRFRGADIEAYLRASAGADTRFDLTVNRRSDGDLVEVLNELCRGATFGDARIRYVEADRSPDAPPNATGLPAVSIRWMPPHPGLLSGNSVRFVDGDRSKMVVLEDLADEVTRLLSGTTMTVGGKVSPVEPGHIAVIVRAHADADAVVTTLTGRGIPAVQTRVGSVFESTMAEHLRLLLHGLRRPSDPHLARAVGLSCLVGHSPVHLQ
;
A
#
# COMPACT_ATOMS: atom_id res chain seq x y z
N ASP A 1 1.24 -0.13 -16.66
CA ASP A 1 -0.23 0.00 -16.51
C ASP A 1 -0.92 0.56 -17.75
N THR A 2 -0.37 0.29 -18.93
CA THR A 2 -1.00 0.68 -20.20
C THR A 2 -2.06 -0.36 -20.57
N ASP A 3 -3.20 0.08 -21.08
CA ASP A 3 -4.20 -0.82 -21.68
C ASP A 3 -4.00 -0.94 -23.21
N THR A 4 -4.73 -1.86 -23.84
CA THR A 4 -4.60 -2.12 -25.28
C THR A 4 -4.96 -0.91 -26.14
N VAL A 5 -5.96 -0.12 -25.74
CA VAL A 5 -6.38 1.09 -26.48
C VAL A 5 -5.30 2.16 -26.40
N GLN A 6 -4.72 2.37 -25.22
CA GLN A 6 -3.60 3.28 -25.04
C GLN A 6 -2.38 2.84 -25.86
N TRP A 7 -2.11 1.53 -25.95
CA TRP A 7 -1.03 1.01 -26.77
C TRP A 7 -1.27 1.27 -28.27
N GLU A 8 -2.49 1.06 -28.77
CA GLU A 8 -2.86 1.37 -30.16
C GLU A 8 -2.66 2.86 -30.51
N ILE A 9 -2.91 3.76 -29.55
CA ILE A 9 -2.62 5.19 -29.73
C ILE A 9 -1.12 5.41 -29.92
N PHE A 10 -0.26 4.77 -29.13
CA PHE A 10 1.19 4.89 -29.28
C PHE A 10 1.69 4.32 -30.61
N GLU A 11 1.19 3.15 -31.01
CA GLU A 11 1.53 2.55 -32.30
C GLU A 11 1.16 3.49 -33.45
N ARG A 12 -0.06 4.04 -33.44
CA ARG A 12 -0.52 4.93 -34.51
C ARG A 12 0.22 6.27 -34.53
N ALA A 13 0.56 6.82 -33.37
CA ALA A 13 1.17 8.14 -33.28
C ALA A 13 2.67 8.13 -33.54
N PHE A 14 3.38 7.04 -33.22
CA PHE A 14 4.84 7.01 -33.25
C PHE A 14 5.43 5.94 -34.18
N LEU A 15 4.76 4.80 -34.36
CA LEU A 15 5.32 3.65 -35.09
C LEU A 15 4.73 3.46 -36.49
N ALA A 16 3.51 3.95 -36.73
CA ALA A 16 2.89 3.92 -38.04
C ALA A 16 3.43 5.05 -38.94
N ASP A 17 3.39 4.83 -40.25
CA ASP A 17 3.59 5.86 -41.28
C ASP A 17 2.26 6.20 -41.95
N PRO A 18 1.32 6.90 -41.27
CA PRO A 18 0.12 7.39 -41.93
C PRO A 18 0.42 8.72 -42.63
N ASP A 19 -0.11 8.86 -43.84
CA ASP A 19 0.07 10.02 -44.73
C ASP A 19 -0.15 11.40 -44.03
N ASP A 20 -0.92 11.44 -42.94
CA ASP A 20 -1.32 12.64 -42.21
C ASP A 20 -0.49 12.97 -40.95
N LEU A 21 0.40 12.09 -40.46
CA LEU A 21 1.14 12.31 -39.18
C LEU A 21 2.66 12.40 -39.34
N GLY A 22 3.19 12.22 -40.55
CA GLY A 22 4.63 12.23 -40.81
C GLY A 22 5.29 10.86 -40.57
N PRO A 23 6.62 10.76 -40.79
CA PRO A 23 7.33 9.49 -40.75
C PRO A 23 7.38 8.91 -39.32
N PRO A 24 7.58 7.58 -39.19
CA PRO A 24 7.78 6.93 -37.90
C PRO A 24 8.90 7.56 -37.08
N SER A 25 8.78 7.47 -35.76
CA SER A 25 9.71 8.05 -34.79
C SER A 25 10.10 7.02 -33.72
N ASP A 26 11.21 7.28 -33.03
CA ASP A 26 11.68 6.39 -31.97
C ASP A 26 10.76 6.42 -30.75
N LEU A 27 10.24 5.26 -30.35
CA LEU A 27 9.42 5.09 -29.15
C LEU A 27 10.19 4.32 -28.07
N TYR A 28 10.46 4.97 -26.94
CA TYR A 28 11.08 4.34 -25.78
C TYR A 28 10.03 4.04 -24.71
N VAL A 29 9.87 2.76 -24.37
CA VAL A 29 8.92 2.29 -23.36
C VAL A 29 9.67 1.70 -22.18
N VAL A 30 9.36 2.16 -20.97
CA VAL A 30 9.95 1.65 -19.73
C VAL A 30 8.83 1.12 -18.85
N GLY A 31 9.00 -0.09 -18.32
CA GLY A 31 8.04 -0.69 -17.42
C GLY A 31 8.57 -1.98 -16.79
N ASP A 32 7.87 -2.44 -15.75
CA ASP A 32 8.11 -3.74 -15.13
C ASP A 32 6.80 -4.56 -15.15
N PRO A 33 6.70 -5.60 -16.00
CA PRO A 33 5.49 -6.42 -16.07
C PRO A 33 5.23 -7.20 -14.76
N LYS A 34 6.25 -7.41 -13.93
CA LYS A 34 6.10 -8.06 -12.61
C LYS A 34 5.30 -7.21 -11.62
N GLN A 35 5.23 -5.89 -11.87
CA GLN A 35 4.54 -4.91 -11.02
C GLN A 35 3.15 -4.53 -11.55
N ALA A 36 2.65 -5.22 -12.58
CA ALA A 36 1.32 -4.96 -13.16
C ALA A 36 0.17 -5.41 -12.23
N ILE A 37 -0.11 -4.61 -11.21
CA ILE A 37 -1.13 -4.91 -10.18
C ILE A 37 -2.47 -4.16 -10.39
N TYR A 38 -2.58 -3.36 -11.45
CA TYR A 38 -3.75 -2.50 -11.73
C TYR A 38 -4.76 -3.12 -12.70
N ARG A 39 -4.87 -4.45 -12.78
CA ARG A 39 -5.84 -5.14 -13.66
C ARG A 39 -7.28 -4.63 -13.49
N PHE A 40 -7.67 -4.25 -12.28
CA PHE A 40 -8.99 -3.68 -11.98
C PHE A 40 -9.26 -2.30 -12.61
N ARG A 41 -8.22 -1.63 -13.15
CA ARG A 41 -8.31 -0.36 -13.89
C ARG A 41 -8.17 -0.53 -15.41
N GLY A 42 -8.22 -1.76 -15.90
CA GLY A 42 -8.11 -2.05 -17.34
C GLY A 42 -6.68 -2.19 -17.86
N ALA A 43 -5.65 -2.05 -17.01
CA ALA A 43 -4.28 -2.35 -17.40
C ALA A 43 -4.18 -3.81 -17.86
N ASP A 44 -3.60 -4.02 -19.05
CA ASP A 44 -3.54 -5.32 -19.70
C ASP A 44 -2.08 -5.76 -19.86
N ILE A 45 -1.79 -6.96 -19.34
CA ILE A 45 -0.49 -7.61 -19.56
C ILE A 45 -0.24 -7.82 -21.05
N GLU A 46 -1.29 -8.03 -21.84
CA GLU A 46 -1.17 -8.22 -23.29
C GLU A 46 -0.66 -6.97 -24.01
N ALA A 47 -0.99 -5.76 -23.52
CA ALA A 47 -0.44 -4.52 -24.08
C ALA A 47 1.08 -4.45 -23.91
N TYR A 48 1.60 -4.84 -22.74
CA TYR A 48 3.04 -4.97 -22.52
C TYR A 48 3.67 -6.03 -23.41
N LEU A 49 3.02 -7.19 -23.57
CA LEU A 49 3.57 -8.28 -24.38
C LEU A 49 3.60 -7.94 -25.87
N ARG A 50 2.58 -7.24 -26.38
CA ARG A 50 2.54 -6.69 -27.74
C ARG A 50 3.65 -5.66 -27.94
N ALA A 51 3.78 -4.71 -27.00
CA ALA A 51 4.85 -3.71 -27.02
C ALA A 51 6.24 -4.35 -27.02
N SER A 52 6.45 -5.31 -26.14
CA SER A 52 7.70 -6.06 -26.04
C SER A 52 7.97 -6.79 -27.36
N ALA A 53 6.99 -7.54 -27.89
CA ALA A 53 7.10 -8.30 -29.13
C ALA A 53 7.48 -7.44 -30.35
N GLY A 54 6.95 -6.21 -30.42
CA GLY A 54 7.23 -5.27 -31.51
C GLY A 54 8.49 -4.42 -31.33
N ALA A 55 9.19 -4.49 -30.19
CA ALA A 55 10.37 -3.66 -29.94
C ALA A 55 11.61 -4.17 -30.69
N ASP A 56 12.30 -3.28 -31.41
CA ASP A 56 13.57 -3.59 -32.10
C ASP A 56 14.70 -3.94 -31.12
N THR A 57 14.73 -3.27 -29.97
CA THR A 57 15.73 -3.48 -28.93
C THR A 57 15.08 -3.55 -27.56
N ARG A 58 15.60 -4.42 -26.69
CA ARG A 58 15.16 -4.57 -25.30
C ARG A 58 16.35 -4.46 -24.37
N PHE A 59 16.14 -3.78 -23.24
CA PHE A 59 17.14 -3.59 -22.20
C PHE A 59 16.55 -4.00 -20.85
N ASP A 60 17.34 -4.73 -20.07
CA ASP A 60 17.03 -5.04 -18.68
C ASP A 60 17.87 -4.17 -17.74
N LEU A 61 17.22 -3.54 -16.77
CA LEU A 61 17.88 -2.80 -15.70
C LEU A 61 18.05 -3.72 -14.49
N THR A 62 19.14 -4.50 -14.46
CA THR A 62 19.34 -5.53 -13.44
C THR A 62 19.87 -4.99 -12.11
N VAL A 63 20.55 -3.84 -12.09
CA VAL A 63 21.15 -3.31 -10.86
C VAL A 63 20.12 -2.58 -9.98
N ASN A 64 19.78 -3.18 -8.82
CA ASN A 64 18.94 -2.55 -7.80
C ASN A 64 19.77 -1.53 -7.00
N ARG A 65 19.34 -0.27 -7.03
CA ARG A 65 19.97 0.85 -6.30
C ARG A 65 19.14 1.39 -5.13
N ARG A 66 18.03 0.72 -4.79
CA ARG A 66 17.06 1.21 -3.78
C ARG A 66 17.16 0.44 -2.47
N SER A 67 17.57 -0.82 -2.51
CA SER A 67 17.49 -1.75 -1.39
C SER A 67 18.85 -2.24 -0.95
N ASP A 68 18.94 -2.68 0.30
CA ASP A 68 20.12 -3.35 0.84
C ASP A 68 20.42 -4.64 0.07
N GLY A 69 21.70 -4.94 -0.14
CA GLY A 69 22.14 -6.10 -0.92
C GLY A 69 21.57 -7.42 -0.39
N ASP A 70 21.60 -7.63 0.92
CA ASP A 70 21.08 -8.84 1.56
C ASP A 70 19.58 -9.04 1.30
N LEU A 71 18.81 -7.95 1.22
CA LEU A 71 17.38 -8.03 0.87
C LEU A 71 17.20 -8.44 -0.60
N VAL A 72 18.03 -7.90 -1.50
CA VAL A 72 18.01 -8.28 -2.93
C VAL A 72 18.34 -9.76 -3.09
N GLU A 73 19.35 -10.27 -2.38
CA GLU A 73 19.76 -11.67 -2.42
C GLU A 73 18.63 -12.61 -1.93
N VAL A 74 17.99 -12.28 -0.80
CA VAL A 74 16.86 -13.09 -0.30
C VAL A 74 15.67 -13.03 -1.26
N LEU A 75 15.35 -11.88 -1.86
CA LEU A 75 14.26 -11.78 -2.82
C LEU A 75 14.55 -12.57 -4.11
N ASN A 76 15.80 -12.57 -4.59
CA ASN A 76 16.21 -13.40 -5.72
C ASN A 76 15.96 -14.89 -5.44
N GLU A 77 16.31 -15.36 -4.23
CA GLU A 77 16.06 -16.74 -3.79
C GLU A 77 14.55 -17.04 -3.74
N LEU A 78 13.77 -16.19 -3.06
CA LEU A 78 12.33 -16.39 -2.89
C LEU A 78 11.55 -16.37 -4.20
N CYS A 79 12.00 -15.58 -5.17
CA CYS A 79 11.34 -15.44 -6.47
C CYS A 79 11.97 -16.32 -7.57
N ARG A 80 12.92 -17.20 -7.23
CA ARG A 80 13.57 -18.04 -8.24
C ARG A 80 12.56 -18.91 -8.99
N GLY A 81 12.54 -18.77 -10.31
CA GLY A 81 11.61 -19.50 -11.18
C GLY A 81 10.15 -19.03 -11.09
N ALA A 82 9.87 -17.94 -10.36
CA ALA A 82 8.51 -17.40 -10.26
C ALA A 82 8.05 -16.76 -11.58
N THR A 83 6.74 -16.84 -11.81
CA THR A 83 6.04 -16.17 -12.90
C THR A 83 4.95 -15.26 -12.35
N PHE A 84 4.72 -14.12 -13.00
CA PHE A 84 3.80 -13.08 -12.51
C PHE A 84 2.57 -12.95 -13.42
N GLY A 85 1.52 -13.72 -13.11
CA GLY A 85 0.24 -13.70 -13.83
C GLY A 85 0.24 -14.41 -15.18
N ASP A 86 1.36 -14.37 -15.91
CA ASP A 86 1.57 -15.04 -17.20
C ASP A 86 2.95 -15.74 -17.23
N ALA A 87 3.05 -16.91 -17.84
CA ALA A 87 4.29 -17.70 -17.90
C ALA A 87 5.43 -16.98 -18.66
N ARG A 88 5.08 -16.02 -19.53
CA ARG A 88 6.03 -15.17 -20.26
C ARG A 88 6.66 -14.10 -19.36
N ILE A 89 6.00 -13.75 -18.26
CA ILE A 89 6.51 -12.79 -17.28
C ILE A 89 7.24 -13.55 -16.19
N ARG A 90 8.53 -13.82 -16.43
CA ARG A 90 9.40 -14.48 -15.47
C ARG A 90 10.08 -13.48 -14.55
N TYR A 91 10.43 -13.92 -13.35
CA TYR A 91 11.34 -13.19 -12.51
C TYR A 91 12.70 -13.01 -13.21
N VAL A 92 13.24 -11.80 -13.15
CA VAL A 92 14.59 -11.48 -13.60
C VAL A 92 15.36 -11.11 -12.34
N GLU A 93 16.46 -11.82 -12.08
CA GLU A 93 17.30 -11.58 -10.91
C GLU A 93 17.89 -10.17 -10.98
N ALA A 94 17.92 -9.52 -9.82
CA ALA A 94 18.51 -8.20 -9.68
C ALA A 94 19.90 -8.30 -9.04
N ASP A 95 20.84 -7.55 -9.57
CA ASP A 95 22.16 -7.37 -8.98
C ASP A 95 22.08 -6.37 -7.83
N ARG A 96 22.83 -6.65 -6.76
CA ARG A 96 23.06 -5.66 -5.70
C ARG A 96 23.85 -4.47 -6.26
N SER A 97 23.55 -3.26 -5.79
CA SER A 97 24.38 -2.09 -6.11
C SER A 97 25.77 -2.25 -5.49
N PRO A 98 26.86 -2.08 -6.26
CA PRO A 98 28.22 -2.15 -5.72
C PRO A 98 28.52 -1.03 -4.72
N ASP A 99 27.77 0.08 -4.77
CA ASP A 99 28.01 1.29 -4.00
C ASP A 99 26.97 1.54 -2.87
N ALA A 100 26.19 0.50 -2.49
CA ALA A 100 25.14 0.64 -1.47
C ALA A 100 25.53 -0.09 -0.17
N PRO A 101 26.01 0.62 0.88
CA PRO A 101 26.17 0.02 2.20
C PRO A 101 24.79 -0.35 2.78
N PRO A 102 24.71 -1.38 3.66
CA PRO A 102 23.46 -1.76 4.29
C PRO A 102 22.93 -0.62 5.16
N ASN A 103 21.65 -0.28 4.99
CA ASN A 103 20.99 0.76 5.77
C ASN A 103 20.56 0.25 7.15
N ALA A 104 20.29 -1.04 7.34
CA ALA A 104 19.97 -1.61 8.66
C ALA A 104 21.00 -2.66 9.09
N THR A 105 21.79 -2.38 10.13
CA THR A 105 22.79 -3.32 10.65
C THR A 105 22.26 -4.06 11.88
N GLY A 106 22.50 -5.37 11.95
CA GLY A 106 22.11 -6.20 13.11
C GLY A 106 20.66 -6.68 13.09
N LEU A 107 19.95 -6.51 11.96
CA LEU A 107 18.66 -7.11 11.68
C LEU A 107 18.78 -8.18 10.60
N PRO A 108 17.92 -9.23 10.61
CA PRO A 108 17.79 -10.10 9.47
C PRO A 108 17.25 -9.32 8.26
N ALA A 109 17.75 -9.61 7.06
CA ALA A 109 17.27 -8.98 5.82
C ALA A 109 15.78 -9.24 5.57
N VAL A 110 15.30 -10.44 5.93
CA VAL A 110 13.88 -10.82 5.91
C VAL A 110 13.59 -11.67 7.14
N SER A 111 12.50 -11.38 7.82
CA SER A 111 11.96 -12.21 8.91
C SER A 111 10.56 -12.71 8.56
N ILE A 112 10.35 -14.02 8.63
CA ILE A 112 9.03 -14.64 8.49
C ILE A 112 8.55 -15.02 9.89
N ARG A 113 7.42 -14.45 10.32
CA ARG A 113 6.78 -14.79 11.58
C ARG A 113 5.64 -15.75 11.30
N TRP A 114 5.68 -16.91 11.93
CA TRP A 114 4.66 -17.94 11.80
C TRP A 114 4.01 -18.20 13.15
N MET A 115 2.69 -18.07 13.19
CA MET A 115 1.90 -18.42 14.35
C MET A 115 1.31 -19.82 14.16
N PRO A 116 1.74 -20.82 14.97
CA PRO A 116 1.15 -22.14 14.91
C PRO A 116 -0.31 -22.11 15.42
N PRO A 117 -1.16 -23.03 14.98
CA PRO A 117 -2.52 -23.17 15.52
C PRO A 117 -2.48 -23.32 17.05
N HIS A 118 -3.15 -22.41 17.76
CA HIS A 118 -3.25 -22.42 19.23
C HIS A 118 -4.69 -22.75 19.65
N PRO A 119 -4.93 -23.53 20.73
CA PRO A 119 -6.29 -23.87 21.19
C PRO A 119 -7.21 -22.67 21.38
N GLY A 120 -6.67 -21.54 21.85
CA GLY A 120 -7.41 -20.27 22.01
C GLY A 120 -7.83 -19.60 20.69
N LEU A 121 -7.29 -20.04 19.56
CA LEU A 121 -7.57 -19.53 18.21
C LEU A 121 -8.41 -20.50 17.38
N LEU A 122 -8.85 -21.62 17.93
CA LEU A 122 -9.67 -22.58 17.19
C LEU A 122 -11.11 -22.08 17.05
N SER A 123 -11.70 -22.28 15.86
CA SER A 123 -13.13 -22.05 15.65
C SER A 123 -13.94 -23.14 16.36
N GLY A 124 -14.95 -22.74 17.13
CA GLY A 124 -15.80 -23.64 17.91
C GLY A 124 -16.36 -24.80 17.05
N ASN A 125 -16.02 -26.02 17.44
CA ASN A 125 -16.32 -27.34 16.83
C ASN A 125 -15.35 -27.89 15.76
N SER A 126 -14.29 -27.20 15.36
CA SER A 126 -13.29 -27.80 14.45
C SER A 126 -11.86 -27.48 14.85
N VAL A 127 -11.10 -28.51 15.26
CA VAL A 127 -9.65 -28.43 15.54
C VAL A 127 -8.82 -28.16 14.25
N ARG A 128 -9.47 -28.16 13.07
CA ARG A 128 -8.81 -28.01 11.77
C ARG A 128 -8.71 -26.58 11.26
N PHE A 129 -9.44 -25.64 11.84
CA PHE A 129 -9.49 -24.26 11.35
C PHE A 129 -9.31 -23.26 12.50
N VAL A 130 -8.44 -22.29 12.25
CA VAL A 130 -8.28 -21.12 13.12
C VAL A 130 -9.39 -20.11 12.82
N ASP A 131 -9.87 -19.45 13.86
CA ASP A 131 -10.78 -18.32 13.77
C ASP A 131 -10.04 -17.13 13.14
N GLY A 132 -10.56 -16.63 12.02
CA GLY A 132 -9.92 -15.59 11.24
C GLY A 132 -9.82 -14.26 11.97
N ASP A 133 -10.85 -13.87 12.72
CA ASP A 133 -10.88 -12.59 13.42
C ASP A 133 -9.96 -12.62 14.65
N ARG A 134 -9.95 -13.73 15.40
CA ARG A 134 -8.99 -13.94 16.48
C ARG A 134 -7.55 -13.96 15.97
N SER A 135 -7.31 -14.62 14.84
CA SER A 135 -5.97 -14.67 14.24
C SER A 135 -5.49 -13.27 13.84
N LYS A 136 -6.36 -12.45 13.26
CA LYS A 136 -6.05 -11.05 12.92
C LYS A 136 -5.68 -10.24 14.16
N MET A 137 -6.43 -10.35 15.25
CA MET A 137 -6.11 -9.64 16.49
C MET A 137 -4.73 -9.99 17.01
N VAL A 138 -4.36 -11.28 17.04
CA VAL A 138 -3.01 -11.68 17.49
C VAL A 138 -1.91 -11.19 16.55
N VAL A 139 -2.14 -11.22 15.23
CA VAL A 139 -1.18 -10.67 14.25
C VAL A 139 -1.00 -9.17 14.42
N LEU A 140 -2.06 -8.42 14.74
CA LEU A 140 -1.99 -6.98 15.00
C LEU A 140 -1.20 -6.67 16.27
N GLU A 141 -1.40 -7.43 17.34
CA GLU A 141 -0.63 -7.28 18.58
C GLU A 141 0.85 -7.62 18.37
N ASP A 142 1.15 -8.72 17.67
CA ASP A 142 2.52 -9.12 17.32
C ASP A 142 3.22 -8.09 16.42
N LEU A 143 2.50 -7.54 15.44
CA LEU A 143 2.98 -6.43 14.62
C LEU A 143 3.32 -5.22 15.50
N ALA A 144 2.44 -4.88 16.43
CA ALA A 144 2.63 -3.73 17.29
C ALA A 144 3.82 -3.92 18.25
N ASP A 145 4.01 -5.14 18.80
CA ASP A 145 5.19 -5.54 19.57
C ASP A 145 6.47 -5.37 18.74
N GLU A 146 6.46 -5.83 17.49
CA GLU A 146 7.61 -5.74 16.59
C GLU A 146 7.95 -4.29 16.23
N VAL A 147 6.96 -3.46 15.94
CA VAL A 147 7.17 -2.02 15.70
C VAL A 147 7.74 -1.34 16.96
N THR A 148 7.20 -1.64 18.15
CA THR A 148 7.76 -1.13 19.41
C THR A 148 9.21 -1.57 19.59
N ARG A 149 9.53 -2.84 19.31
CA ARG A 149 10.90 -3.37 19.41
C ARG A 149 11.85 -2.64 18.45
N LEU A 150 11.43 -2.43 17.21
CA LEU A 150 12.23 -1.72 16.21
C LEU A 150 12.52 -0.28 16.65
N LEU A 151 11.51 0.44 17.13
CA LEU A 151 11.65 1.83 17.58
C LEU A 151 12.48 1.99 18.85
N SER A 152 12.53 0.96 19.72
CA SER A 152 13.19 1.06 21.03
C SER A 152 14.68 0.73 21.02
N GLY A 153 15.19 0.04 19.99
CA GLY A 153 16.55 -0.51 20.05
C GLY A 153 17.24 -0.75 18.71
N THR A 154 16.66 -0.28 17.60
CA THR A 154 17.26 -0.45 16.28
C THR A 154 17.86 0.86 15.80
N THR A 155 19.01 0.77 15.13
CA THR A 155 19.63 1.90 14.42
C THR A 155 19.69 1.60 12.93
N MET A 156 19.70 2.65 12.14
CA MET A 156 19.87 2.59 10.69
C MET A 156 20.88 3.64 10.23
N THR A 157 21.55 3.33 9.12
CA THR A 157 22.48 4.23 8.44
C THR A 157 21.77 4.83 7.24
N VAL A 158 21.53 6.14 7.23
CA VAL A 158 20.96 6.86 6.09
C VAL A 158 21.94 7.93 5.64
N GLY A 159 22.39 7.87 4.39
CA GLY A 159 23.38 8.81 3.86
C GLY A 159 24.71 8.82 4.63
N GLY A 160 25.10 7.66 5.18
CA GLY A 160 26.32 7.49 5.98
C GLY A 160 26.21 7.93 7.44
N LYS A 161 25.02 8.37 7.91
CA LYS A 161 24.77 8.71 9.31
C LYS A 161 23.96 7.62 10.00
N VAL A 162 24.47 7.14 11.14
CA VAL A 162 23.74 6.21 12.00
C VAL A 162 22.78 7.00 12.88
N SER A 163 21.49 6.64 12.84
CA SER A 163 20.43 7.21 13.68
C SER A 163 19.47 6.12 14.16
N PRO A 164 18.73 6.35 15.26
CA PRO A 164 17.64 5.46 15.66
C PRO A 164 16.58 5.32 14.57
N VAL A 165 15.88 4.17 14.56
CA VAL A 165 14.67 4.01 13.76
C VAL A 165 13.58 4.94 14.30
N GLU A 166 12.88 5.64 13.41
CA GLU A 166 11.78 6.53 13.74
C GLU A 166 10.50 6.00 13.10
N PRO A 167 9.29 6.40 13.56
CA PRO A 167 8.04 5.91 12.97
C PRO A 167 7.95 6.14 11.46
N GLY A 168 8.52 7.24 10.95
CA GLY A 168 8.56 7.55 9.51
C GLY A 168 9.39 6.59 8.66
N HIS A 169 10.22 5.74 9.28
CA HIS A 169 11.01 4.73 8.59
C HIS A 169 10.29 3.38 8.45
N ILE A 170 9.09 3.23 9.03
CA ILE A 170 8.33 1.97 9.03
C ILE A 170 7.10 2.12 8.14
N ALA A 171 6.94 1.21 7.19
CA ALA A 171 5.76 1.10 6.36
C ALA A 171 5.09 -0.27 6.58
N VAL A 172 3.80 -0.28 6.88
CA VAL A 172 3.00 -1.52 6.99
C VAL A 172 2.13 -1.64 5.74
N ILE A 173 2.35 -2.68 4.95
CA ILE A 173 1.60 -2.95 3.72
C ILE A 173 0.52 -3.99 4.03
N VAL A 174 -0.73 -3.62 3.76
CA VAL A 174 -1.91 -4.49 3.93
C VAL A 174 -2.70 -4.61 2.63
N ARG A 175 -3.56 -5.63 2.55
CA ARG A 175 -4.38 -5.88 1.35
C ARG A 175 -5.64 -5.01 1.29
N ALA A 176 -6.34 -4.84 2.41
CA ALA A 176 -7.62 -4.15 2.47
C ALA A 176 -7.57 -2.89 3.35
N HIS A 177 -8.47 -1.93 3.09
CA HIS A 177 -8.60 -0.71 3.88
C HIS A 177 -8.94 -0.99 5.35
N ALA A 178 -9.86 -1.91 5.61
CA ALA A 178 -10.21 -2.30 6.98
C ALA A 178 -9.02 -2.85 7.78
N ASP A 179 -8.09 -3.55 7.12
CA ASP A 179 -6.87 -4.04 7.79
C ASP A 179 -5.94 -2.86 8.15
N ALA A 180 -5.88 -1.82 7.31
CA ALA A 180 -5.09 -0.61 7.60
C ALA A 180 -5.68 0.18 8.77
N ASP A 181 -7.01 0.29 8.85
CA ASP A 181 -7.70 0.98 9.95
C ASP A 181 -7.43 0.26 11.28
N ALA A 182 -7.40 -1.07 11.25
CA ALA A 182 -7.05 -1.88 12.41
C ALA A 182 -5.59 -1.67 12.83
N VAL A 183 -4.63 -1.67 11.88
CA VAL A 183 -3.22 -1.36 12.16
C VAL A 183 -3.05 0.02 12.78
N VAL A 184 -3.66 1.05 12.19
CA VAL A 184 -3.59 2.43 12.72
C VAL A 184 -4.16 2.49 14.13
N THR A 185 -5.32 1.87 14.36
CA THR A 185 -5.96 1.82 15.68
C THR A 185 -5.06 1.15 16.72
N THR A 186 -4.49 -0.01 16.40
CA THR A 186 -3.62 -0.76 17.31
C THR A 186 -2.34 0.02 17.62
N LEU A 187 -1.66 0.59 16.61
CA LEU A 187 -0.42 1.34 16.81
C LEU A 187 -0.65 2.64 17.59
N THR A 188 -1.69 3.41 17.25
CA THR A 188 -2.03 4.65 17.97
C THR A 188 -2.50 4.38 19.40
N GLY A 189 -3.21 3.27 19.63
CA GLY A 189 -3.55 2.81 20.98
C GLY A 189 -2.33 2.51 21.86
N ARG A 190 -1.18 2.22 21.26
CA ARG A 190 0.12 2.05 21.93
C ARG A 190 0.99 3.31 21.93
N GLY A 191 0.45 4.46 21.51
CA GLY A 191 1.18 5.73 21.45
C GLY A 191 2.17 5.83 20.29
N ILE A 192 2.11 4.93 19.29
CA ILE A 192 2.94 4.99 18.09
C ILE A 192 2.18 5.79 17.01
N PRO A 193 2.75 6.89 16.50
CA PRO A 193 2.12 7.64 15.40
C PRO A 193 2.01 6.76 14.15
N ALA A 194 0.79 6.60 13.66
CA ALA A 194 0.50 5.85 12.44
C ALA A 194 -0.52 6.60 11.58
N VAL A 195 -0.30 6.59 10.26
CA VAL A 195 -1.17 7.26 9.28
C VAL A 195 -1.47 6.33 8.12
N GLN A 196 -2.66 6.47 7.55
CA GLN A 196 -3.09 5.76 6.34
C GLN A 196 -3.07 6.72 5.15
N THR A 197 -2.51 6.31 4.02
CA THR A 197 -2.31 7.16 2.83
C THR A 197 -3.61 7.54 2.11
N ARG A 198 -4.70 6.80 2.32
CA ARG A 198 -6.04 7.12 1.82
C ARG A 198 -6.99 7.19 2.99
N VAL A 199 -7.34 8.40 3.39
CA VAL A 199 -8.48 8.65 4.26
C VAL A 199 -9.73 8.22 3.47
N GLY A 200 -10.65 7.51 4.11
CA GLY A 200 -11.94 7.14 3.52
C GLY A 200 -12.74 8.36 3.01
N SER A 201 -14.01 8.15 2.65
CA SER A 201 -14.83 9.26 2.18
C SER A 201 -14.92 10.35 3.25
N VAL A 202 -14.56 11.59 2.90
CA VAL A 202 -14.75 12.74 3.82
C VAL A 202 -16.21 12.85 4.27
N PHE A 203 -17.15 12.39 3.45
CA PHE A 203 -18.58 12.35 3.77
C PHE A 203 -18.97 11.36 4.87
N GLU A 204 -18.13 10.36 5.17
CA GLU A 204 -18.35 9.41 6.26
C GLU A 204 -17.76 9.91 7.59
N SER A 205 -17.09 11.05 7.59
CA SER A 205 -16.50 11.63 8.79
C SER A 205 -17.57 12.20 9.73
N THR A 206 -17.27 12.18 11.04
CA THR A 206 -18.10 12.85 12.06
C THR A 206 -18.31 14.34 11.75
N MET A 207 -17.31 15.00 11.14
CA MET A 207 -17.42 16.40 10.74
C MET A 207 -18.44 16.60 9.61
N ALA A 208 -18.47 15.70 8.61
CA ALA A 208 -19.48 15.76 7.56
C ALA A 208 -20.89 15.57 8.11
N GLU A 209 -21.07 14.70 9.10
CA GLU A 209 -22.35 14.55 9.81
C GLU A 209 -22.76 15.83 10.55
N HIS A 210 -21.82 16.49 11.23
CA HIS A 210 -22.08 17.76 11.91
C HIS A 210 -22.40 18.90 10.93
N LEU A 211 -21.71 18.97 9.80
CA LEU A 211 -22.05 19.90 8.72
C LEU A 211 -23.43 19.62 8.12
N ARG A 212 -23.79 18.34 7.94
CA ARG A 212 -25.10 17.92 7.45
C ARG A 212 -26.22 18.34 8.42
N LEU A 213 -26.00 18.18 9.72
CA LEU A 213 -26.91 18.65 10.77
C LEU A 213 -27.10 20.16 10.69
N LEU A 214 -26.01 20.93 10.58
CA LEU A 214 -26.07 22.39 10.44
C LEU A 214 -26.89 22.81 9.22
N LEU A 215 -26.61 22.24 8.04
CA LEU A 215 -27.32 22.56 6.81
C LEU A 215 -28.82 22.20 6.88
N HIS A 216 -29.18 21.10 7.55
CA HIS A 216 -30.58 20.73 7.79
C HIS A 216 -31.26 21.69 8.78
N GLY A 217 -30.57 22.07 9.85
CA GLY A 217 -31.08 23.03 10.83
C GLY A 217 -31.33 24.40 10.21
N LEU A 218 -30.42 24.89 9.36
CA LEU A 218 -30.59 26.17 8.64
C LEU A 218 -31.79 26.16 7.69
N ARG A 219 -32.16 25.00 7.12
CA ARG A 219 -33.37 24.86 6.27
C ARG A 219 -34.67 24.82 7.07
N ARG A 220 -34.62 24.49 8.36
CA ARG A 220 -35.79 24.34 9.25
C ARG A 220 -35.52 24.96 10.62
N PRO A 221 -35.29 26.29 10.70
CA PRO A 221 -34.88 26.95 11.93
C PRO A 221 -35.92 26.85 13.05
N SER A 222 -37.20 26.66 12.70
CA SER A 222 -38.30 26.52 13.66
C SER A 222 -38.43 25.12 14.25
N ASP A 223 -37.64 24.14 13.82
CA ASP A 223 -37.67 22.76 14.34
C ASP A 223 -36.76 22.65 15.58
N PRO A 224 -37.33 22.52 16.79
CA PRO A 224 -36.56 22.49 18.03
C PRO A 224 -35.66 21.25 18.15
N HIS A 225 -36.01 20.14 17.50
CA HIS A 225 -35.17 18.94 17.52
C HIS A 225 -33.90 19.14 16.70
N LEU A 226 -34.01 19.76 15.51
CA LEU A 226 -32.86 20.07 14.67
C LEU A 226 -32.00 21.18 15.30
N ALA A 227 -32.61 22.21 15.88
CA ALA A 227 -31.87 23.26 16.59
C ALA A 227 -31.02 22.69 17.74
N ARG A 228 -31.58 21.76 18.52
CA ARG A 228 -30.84 21.06 19.59
C ARG A 228 -29.75 20.15 19.02
N ALA A 229 -30.01 19.41 17.95
CA ALA A 229 -29.00 18.57 17.31
C ALA A 229 -27.81 19.38 16.76
N VAL A 230 -28.05 20.56 16.17
CA VAL A 230 -26.99 21.48 15.75
C VAL A 230 -26.23 22.04 16.96
N GLY A 231 -26.93 22.39 18.03
CA GLY A 231 -26.31 22.86 19.28
C GLY A 231 -25.33 21.86 19.87
N LEU A 232 -25.64 20.56 19.82
CA LEU A 232 -24.77 19.47 20.29
C LEU A 232 -23.59 19.16 19.36
N SER A 233 -23.61 19.64 18.11
CA SER A 233 -22.52 19.38 17.16
C SER A 233 -21.24 20.10 17.57
N CYS A 234 -20.08 19.61 17.12
CA CYS A 234 -18.79 20.27 17.40
C CYS A 234 -18.64 21.66 16.77
N LEU A 235 -19.57 22.07 15.88
CA LEU A 235 -19.58 23.40 15.27
C LEU A 235 -20.11 24.47 16.23
N VAL A 236 -20.93 24.08 17.21
CA VAL A 236 -21.51 24.98 18.23
C VAL A 236 -20.97 24.63 19.62
N GLY A 237 -20.93 23.35 19.98
CA GLY A 237 -20.30 22.88 21.21
C GLY A 237 -21.13 23.08 22.48
N HIS A 238 -22.46 23.14 22.39
CA HIS A 238 -23.30 23.14 23.58
C HIS A 238 -23.38 21.74 24.21
N SER A 239 -23.50 21.70 25.53
CA SER A 239 -23.77 20.48 26.28
C SER A 239 -25.30 20.27 26.36
N PRO A 240 -25.76 19.05 26.72
CA PRO A 240 -27.19 18.81 26.94
C PRO A 240 -27.83 19.76 27.96
N VAL A 241 -27.06 20.26 28.93
CA VAL A 241 -27.53 21.20 29.97
C VAL A 241 -27.83 22.59 29.39
N HIS A 242 -27.10 23.01 28.36
CA HIS A 242 -27.32 24.31 27.70
C HIS A 242 -28.54 24.33 26.76
N LEU A 243 -29.17 23.17 26.52
CA LEU A 243 -30.23 22.98 25.52
C LEU A 243 -31.59 22.63 26.13
N GLN A 244 -31.68 22.63 27.47
CA GLN A 244 -32.95 22.50 28.21
C GLN A 244 -33.81 23.74 28.00
#